data_AF-A0A2S2QEI5-F1
#
_entry.id   AF-A0A2S2QEI5-F1
#
_cell.length_a   1.000
_cell.length_b   1.000
_cell.length_c   1.000
_cell.angle_alpha   90.00
_cell.angle_beta   90.00
_cell.angle_gamma   90.00
#
_symmetry.space_group_name_H-M   'P 1'
#
loop_
_entity.id
_entity.type
_entity.pdbx_description
1 polymer ?
#
loop_
_entity_poly.entity_id
_entity_poly.type
_entity_poly.pdbx_seq_one_letter_code
_entity_poly.pdbx_strand_id
1 'polypeptide(L)'
;MFDRLFILRRAIVIIISDRECFNIRTAKKLEIFEDDWDKCEVLVKLLKSLQLATIILFYNQQITIYMVRPHIVSLIVKHLNINQTNCMFSTNLKNNVSKNLAKRFSMQGGSPEKIPLIVSQMTNVYPT
;
A
#
# COMPACT_ATOMS: atom_id res chain seq x y z
N MET A 1 7.79 -8.25 -5.05
CA MET A 1 9.20 -7.95 -5.45
C MET A 1 9.88 -7.02 -4.46
N PHE A 2 9.34 -5.82 -4.19
CA PHE A 2 9.91 -4.87 -3.21
C PHE A 2 10.10 -5.44 -1.80
N ASP A 3 9.21 -6.32 -1.34
CA ASP A 3 9.39 -7.04 -0.05
C ASP A 3 10.73 -7.77 0.04
N ARG A 4 11.08 -8.54 -1.00
CA ARG A 4 12.35 -9.28 -1.02
C ARG A 4 13.55 -8.34 -1.09
N LEU A 5 13.44 -7.27 -1.87
CA LEU A 5 14.49 -6.25 -1.96
C LEU A 5 14.75 -5.62 -0.59
N PHE A 6 13.69 -5.26 0.14
CA PHE A 6 13.78 -4.65 1.46
C PHE A 6 14.34 -5.62 2.52
N ILE A 7 13.91 -6.89 2.50
CA ILE A 7 14.46 -7.94 3.38
C ILE A 7 15.97 -8.13 3.15
N LEU A 8 16.40 -8.09 1.89
CA LEU A 8 17.79 -8.28 1.51
C LEU A 8 18.64 -7.00 1.61
N ARG A 9 18.09 -5.89 2.10
CA ARG A 9 18.78 -4.59 2.20
C ARG A 9 20.20 -4.72 2.76
N ARG A 10 20.36 -5.39 3.90
CA ARG A 10 21.68 -5.56 4.54
C ARG A 10 22.65 -6.35 3.66
N ALA A 11 22.19 -7.46 3.09
CA ALA A 11 23.00 -8.29 2.20
C ALA A 11 23.43 -7.51 0.95
N ILE A 12 22.53 -6.75 0.36
CA ILE A 12 22.80 -5.90 -0.81
C ILE A 12 23.86 -4.84 -0.48
N VAL A 13 23.72 -4.13 0.64
CA VAL A 13 24.69 -3.11 1.06
C VAL A 13 26.07 -3.72 1.32
N ILE A 14 26.14 -4.89 1.96
CA ILE A 14 27.40 -5.61 2.21
C ILE A 14 28.06 -6.01 0.89
N ILE A 15 27.31 -6.64 0.00
CA ILE A 15 27.83 -7.12 -1.29
C ILE A 15 28.31 -5.97 -2.18
N ILE A 16 27.59 -4.85 -2.23
CA ILE A 16 28.00 -3.65 -3.01
C ILE A 16 29.26 -3.01 -2.42
N SER A 17 29.47 -3.15 -1.11
CA SER A 17 30.64 -2.62 -0.40
C SER A 17 31.88 -3.49 -0.58
N ASP A 18 31.71 -4.77 -0.91
CA ASP A 18 32.81 -5.71 -1.16
C ASP A 18 33.61 -5.31 -2.42
N ARG A 19 34.91 -5.11 -2.23
CA ARG A 19 35.84 -4.69 -3.29
C ARG A 19 36.42 -5.84 -4.09
N GLU A 20 36.28 -7.08 -3.62
CA GLU A 20 36.59 -8.27 -4.42
C GLU A 20 35.51 -8.52 -5.47
N CYS A 21 34.25 -8.19 -5.15
CA CYS A 21 33.11 -8.36 -6.04
C CYS A 21 32.78 -7.11 -6.87
N PHE A 22 32.92 -5.90 -6.31
CA PHE A 22 32.54 -4.64 -6.97
C PHE A 22 33.66 -3.60 -6.98
N ASN A 23 34.02 -3.14 -8.18
CA ASN A 23 34.84 -1.94 -8.31
C ASN A 23 34.05 -0.68 -7.89
N ILE A 24 34.78 0.38 -7.50
CA ILE A 24 34.20 1.61 -6.93
C ILE A 24 33.17 2.25 -7.86
N ARG A 25 33.41 2.24 -9.18
CA ARG A 25 32.52 2.86 -10.17
C ARG A 25 31.18 2.13 -10.25
N THR A 26 31.23 0.80 -10.29
CA THR A 26 30.03 -0.05 -10.34
C THR A 26 29.28 0.00 -9.01
N ALA A 27 29.99 -0.01 -7.88
CA ALA A 27 29.37 0.12 -6.56
C ALA A 27 28.58 1.42 -6.42
N LYS A 28 29.17 2.57 -6.79
CA LYS A 28 28.47 3.87 -6.78
C LYS A 28 27.26 3.93 -7.70
N LYS A 29 27.29 3.21 -8.82
CA LYS A 29 26.15 3.17 -9.77
C LYS A 29 24.97 2.35 -9.24
N LEU A 30 25.24 1.36 -8.39
CA LEU A 30 24.25 0.44 -7.83
C LEU A 30 23.83 0.80 -6.39
N GLU A 31 24.48 1.80 -5.82
CA GLU A 31 24.21 2.26 -4.46
C GLU A 31 22.75 2.73 -4.33
N ILE A 32 22.06 2.16 -3.35
CA ILE A 32 20.71 2.57 -2.95
C ILE A 32 20.88 3.35 -1.65
N PHE A 33 20.54 4.64 -1.69
CA PHE A 33 20.68 5.51 -0.53
C PHE A 33 19.61 5.23 0.52
N GLU A 34 19.87 5.67 1.75
CA GLU A 34 18.94 5.55 2.88
C GLU A 34 17.54 6.09 2.54
N ASP A 35 17.45 7.27 1.93
CA ASP A 35 16.19 7.86 1.48
C ASP A 35 15.43 6.97 0.48
N ASP A 36 16.13 6.19 -0.35
CA ASP A 36 15.51 5.27 -1.31
C ASP A 36 15.03 3.99 -0.63
N TRP A 37 15.72 3.54 0.42
CA TRP A 37 15.25 2.45 1.27
C TRP A 37 13.99 2.83 2.04
N ASP A 38 13.90 4.06 2.52
CA ASP A 38 12.70 4.57 3.20
C ASP A 38 11.50 4.63 2.24
N LYS A 39 11.71 5.08 0.99
CA LYS A 39 10.69 5.01 -0.06
C LYS A 39 10.27 3.55 -0.35
N CYS A 40 11.22 2.62 -0.38
CA CYS A 40 10.92 1.19 -0.55
C CYS A 40 10.07 0.66 0.60
N GLU A 41 10.34 1.04 1.84
CA GLU A 41 9.54 0.64 2.99
C GLU A 41 8.10 1.15 2.88
N VAL A 42 7.93 2.42 2.51
CA VAL A 42 6.60 3.02 2.25
C VAL A 42 5.85 2.23 1.17
N LEU A 43 6.52 1.92 0.06
CA LEU A 43 5.95 1.12 -1.02
C LEU A 43 5.53 -0.27 -0.54
N VAL A 44 6.38 -0.97 0.20
CA VAL A 44 6.09 -2.30 0.73
C VAL A 44 4.84 -2.29 1.62
N LYS A 45 4.77 -1.37 2.58
CA LYS A 45 3.62 -1.26 3.49
C LYS A 45 2.32 -1.00 2.73
N LEU A 46 2.36 -0.08 1.76
CA LEU A 46 1.20 0.26 0.95
C LEU A 46 0.76 -0.90 0.07
N LEU A 47 1.69 -1.52 -0.67
CA LEU A 47 1.40 -2.62 -1.57
C LEU A 47 0.82 -3.83 -0.82
N LYS A 48 1.28 -4.10 0.40
CA LYS A 48 0.68 -5.13 1.26
C LYS A 48 -0.79 -4.86 1.57
N SER A 49 -1.14 -3.62 1.89
CA SER A 49 -2.55 -3.26 2.15
C SER A 49 -3.44 -3.45 0.92
N LEU A 50 -2.92 -3.13 -0.27
CA LEU A 50 -3.62 -3.36 -1.53
C LEU A 50 -3.77 -4.86 -1.81
N GLN A 51 -2.70 -5.63 -1.62
CA GLN A 51 -2.71 -7.08 -1.80
C GLN A 51 -3.73 -7.75 -0.87
N LEU A 52 -3.80 -7.34 0.40
CA LEU A 52 -4.78 -7.87 1.35
C LEU A 52 -6.20 -7.54 0.91
N ALA A 53 -6.46 -6.31 0.46
CA ALA A 53 -7.77 -5.94 -0.08
C ALA A 53 -8.14 -6.79 -1.30
N THR A 54 -7.19 -7.03 -2.21
CA THR A 54 -7.37 -7.94 -3.35
C THR A 54 -7.71 -9.35 -2.87
N ILE A 55 -6.95 -9.92 -1.94
CA ILE A 55 -7.22 -11.27 -1.40
C ILE A 55 -8.63 -11.36 -0.83
N ILE A 56 -9.04 -10.39 -0.01
CA ILE A 56 -10.39 -10.37 0.60
C ILE A 56 -11.47 -10.28 -0.48
N LEU A 57 -11.29 -9.43 -1.49
CA LEU A 57 -12.24 -9.29 -2.58
C LEU A 57 -12.38 -10.59 -3.37
N PHE A 58 -11.27 -11.25 -3.69
CA PHE A 58 -11.25 -12.44 -4.53
C PHE A 58 -11.39 -13.76 -3.78
N TYR A 59 -11.52 -13.72 -2.44
CA TYR A 59 -11.76 -14.91 -1.63
C TYR A 59 -13.15 -15.52 -1.89
N ASN A 60 -14.15 -14.68 -2.14
CA ASN A 60 -15.51 -15.13 -2.44
C ASN A 60 -15.65 -15.40 -3.95
N GLN A 61 -16.16 -16.58 -4.32
CA GLN A 61 -16.34 -16.98 -5.73
C GLN A 61 -17.38 -16.13 -6.48
N GLN A 62 -18.28 -15.45 -5.77
CA GLN A 62 -19.26 -14.54 -6.33
C GLN A 62 -19.07 -13.14 -5.75
N ILE A 63 -18.45 -12.26 -6.53
CA ILE A 63 -18.15 -10.89 -6.14
C ILE A 63 -19.15 -9.96 -6.82
N THR A 64 -19.91 -9.21 -6.02
CA THR A 64 -20.79 -8.15 -6.56
C THR A 64 -20.19 -6.77 -6.27
N ILE A 65 -20.55 -5.77 -7.07
CA ILE A 65 -20.09 -4.38 -6.89
C ILE A 65 -20.45 -3.83 -5.50
N TYR A 66 -21.56 -4.30 -4.91
CA TYR A 66 -22.00 -3.94 -3.56
C TYR A 66 -21.07 -4.47 -2.47
N MET A 67 -20.40 -5.61 -2.71
CA MET A 67 -19.37 -6.13 -1.80
C MET A 67 -18.04 -5.43 -2.01
N VAL A 68 -17.69 -5.09 -3.26
CA VAL A 68 -16.41 -4.45 -3.57
C VAL A 68 -16.32 -3.04 -2.98
N ARG A 69 -17.39 -2.23 -3.12
CA ARG A 69 -17.39 -0.83 -2.71
C ARG A 69 -17.02 -0.61 -1.24
N PRO A 70 -17.64 -1.27 -0.25
CA PRO A 70 -17.27 -1.14 1.16
C PRO A 70 -15.80 -1.46 1.45
N HIS A 71 -15.25 -2.50 0.82
CA HIS A 71 -13.84 -2.86 1.00
C HIS A 71 -12.90 -1.79 0.44
N ILE A 72 -13.20 -1.24 -0.74
CA ILE A 72 -12.41 -0.14 -1.33
C ILE A 72 -12.52 1.14 -0.49
N VAL A 73 -13.71 1.46 0.04
CA VAL A 73 -13.87 2.60 0.97
C VAL A 73 -13.05 2.39 2.23
N SER A 74 -13.14 1.20 2.85
CA SER A 74 -12.36 0.86 4.05
C SER A 74 -10.85 0.93 3.77
N LEU A 75 -10.39 0.47 2.60
CA LEU A 75 -9.00 0.56 2.18
C LEU A 75 -8.53 2.02 2.08
N ILE A 76 -9.32 2.89 1.46
CA ILE A 76 -9.01 4.32 1.34
C ILE A 76 -8.93 4.97 2.72
N VAL A 77 -9.94 4.77 3.57
CA VAL A 77 -10.04 5.42 4.88
C VAL A 77 -8.99 4.90 5.86
N LYS A 78 -8.71 3.60 5.88
CA LYS A 78 -7.81 3.01 6.89
C LYS A 78 -6.35 2.97 6.46
N HIS A 79 -6.06 2.73 5.19
CA HIS A 79 -4.70 2.45 4.73
C HIS A 79 -4.13 3.53 3.80
N LEU A 80 -4.99 4.30 3.12
CA LEU A 80 -4.57 5.39 2.23
C LEU A 80 -4.77 6.79 2.83
N ASN A 81 -5.14 6.88 4.12
CA ASN A 81 -5.29 8.17 4.77
C ASN A 81 -3.94 8.91 4.90
N ILE A 82 -4.03 10.21 4.71
CA ILE A 82 -2.92 11.14 4.82
C ILE A 82 -2.89 11.61 6.27
N ASN A 83 -1.86 11.18 7.00
CA ASN A 83 -1.60 11.63 8.36
C ASN A 83 -0.49 12.68 8.31
N GLN A 84 -0.46 13.57 9.30
CA GLN A 84 0.53 14.66 9.39
C GLN A 84 1.99 14.18 9.46
N THR A 85 2.22 12.92 9.82
CA THR A 85 3.55 12.31 9.92
C THR A 85 4.07 11.71 8.60
N ASN A 86 3.30 11.76 7.51
CA ASN A 86 3.69 11.13 6.25
C ASN A 86 4.68 12.02 5.48
N CYS A 87 5.77 11.42 4.98
CA CYS A 87 6.67 12.10 4.05
C CYS A 87 5.95 12.45 2.72
N MET A 88 6.47 13.44 1.98
CA MET A 88 5.88 13.92 0.72
C MET A 88 5.64 12.79 -0.29
N PHE A 89 6.59 11.84 -0.39
CA PHE A 89 6.45 10.66 -1.24
C PHE A 89 5.24 9.81 -0.85
N SER A 90 5.10 9.45 0.43
CA SER A 90 3.96 8.69 0.94
C SER A 90 2.64 9.43 0.69
N THR A 91 2.61 10.73 0.92
CA THR A 91 1.41 11.55 0.72
C THR A 91 0.98 11.59 -0.75
N ASN A 92 1.92 11.80 -1.68
CA ASN A 92 1.64 11.81 -3.11
C ASN A 92 1.16 10.45 -3.61
N LEU A 93 1.81 9.39 -3.16
CA LEU A 93 1.46 8.02 -3.53
C LEU A 93 0.05 7.66 -3.03
N LYS A 94 -0.24 7.85 -1.74
CA LYS A 94 -1.56 7.60 -1.15
C LYS A 94 -2.67 8.42 -1.81
N ASN A 95 -2.40 9.70 -2.10
CA ASN A 95 -3.34 10.57 -2.83
C ASN A 95 -3.67 10.02 -4.23
N ASN A 96 -2.64 9.66 -4.99
CA ASN A 96 -2.83 9.14 -6.34
C ASN A 96 -3.57 7.81 -6.33
N VAL A 97 -3.22 6.89 -5.44
CA VAL A 97 -3.91 5.60 -5.33
C VAL A 97 -5.37 5.81 -4.91
N SER A 98 -5.64 6.64 -3.91
CA SER A 98 -7.00 6.93 -3.44
C SER A 98 -7.87 7.53 -4.53
N LYS A 99 -7.37 8.55 -5.24
CA LYS A 99 -8.08 9.19 -6.35
C LYS A 99 -8.39 8.20 -7.47
N ASN A 100 -7.42 7.37 -7.85
CA ASN A 100 -7.60 6.37 -8.90
C ASN A 100 -8.61 5.30 -8.51
N LEU A 101 -8.57 4.81 -7.26
CA LEU A 101 -9.56 3.85 -6.75
C LEU A 101 -10.97 4.47 -6.70
N ALA A 102 -11.11 5.67 -6.13
CA ALA A 102 -12.39 6.36 -6.05
C ALA A 102 -12.99 6.60 -7.45
N LYS A 103 -12.16 6.98 -8.43
CA LYS A 103 -12.58 7.14 -9.83
C LYS A 103 -13.00 5.81 -10.45
N ARG A 104 -12.20 4.75 -10.30
CA ARG A 104 -12.49 3.42 -10.90
C ARG A 104 -13.76 2.77 -10.36
N PHE A 105 -14.10 3.01 -9.09
CA PHE A 105 -15.27 2.43 -8.45
C PHE A 105 -16.46 3.41 -8.34
N SER A 106 -16.40 4.52 -9.08
CA SER A 106 -17.43 5.57 -9.17
C SER A 106 -17.91 6.05 -7.80
N MET A 107 -16.96 6.33 -6.90
CA MET A 107 -17.23 6.72 -5.50
C MET A 107 -17.45 8.23 -5.30
N GLN A 108 -17.44 9.04 -6.37
CA GLN A 108 -17.60 10.51 -6.32
C GLN A 108 -19.05 11.00 -6.12
N GLY A 109 -19.96 10.15 -5.61
CA GLY A 109 -21.40 10.47 -5.51
C GLY A 109 -22.04 10.31 -4.14
N GLY A 110 -21.27 10.05 -3.08
CA GLY A 110 -21.80 9.91 -1.72
C GLY A 110 -21.08 10.83 -0.76
N SER A 111 -21.82 11.71 -0.07
CA SER A 111 -21.26 12.55 0.98
C SER A 111 -20.54 11.70 2.04
N PRO A 112 -19.42 12.18 2.62
CA PRO A 112 -18.66 11.45 3.62
C PRO A 112 -19.44 11.20 4.93
N GLU A 113 -20.60 11.83 5.11
CA GLU A 113 -21.42 11.71 6.31
C GLU A 113 -22.31 10.45 6.37
N LYS A 114 -22.51 9.72 5.26
CA LYS A 114 -23.39 8.52 5.25
C LYS A 114 -22.65 7.18 5.27
N ILE A 115 -21.33 7.19 5.33
CA ILE A 115 -20.49 5.98 5.34
C ILE A 115 -20.38 5.30 6.72
N PRO A 116 -20.50 5.98 7.89
CA PRO A 116 -20.34 5.28 9.18
C PRO A 116 -21.44 4.26 9.49
N LEU A 117 -22.61 4.34 8.86
CA LEU A 117 -23.77 3.54 9.27
C LEU A 117 -23.76 2.10 8.73
N ILE A 118 -23.10 1.85 7.59
CA ILE A 118 -23.14 0.53 6.95
C ILE A 118 -22.08 -0.41 7.56
N VAL A 119 -20.96 0.13 8.04
CA VAL A 119 -19.88 -0.69 8.62
C VAL A 119 -20.24 -1.20 10.02
N SER A 120 -21.03 -0.46 10.81
CA SER A 120 -21.48 -0.92 12.14
C SER A 120 -22.57 -2.00 12.07
N GLN A 121 -23.30 -2.09 10.95
CA GLN A 121 -24.35 -3.09 10.76
C GLN A 121 -23.82 -4.44 10.26
N MET A 122 -22.68 -4.47 9.56
CA MET A 122 -22.09 -5.71 9.05
C MET A 122 -21.27 -6.49 10.10
N THR A 123 -20.78 -5.85 11.15
CA THR A 123 -20.03 -6.52 12.24
C THR A 123 -20.92 -7.31 13.20
N ASN A 124 -22.25 -7.16 13.14
CA ASN A 124 -23.20 -7.88 14.00
C ASN A 124 -23.74 -9.19 13.39
N VAL A 125 -23.28 -9.61 12.21
CA VAL A 125 -23.85 -10.75 11.48
C VAL A 125 -23.03 -12.05 11.63
N TYR A 126 -21.93 -12.04 12.39
CA TYR A 126 -21.22 -13.27 12.77
C TYR A 126 -21.18 -13.40 14.29
N PRO A 127 -22.03 -14.25 14.90
CA PRO A 127 -21.83 -14.70 16.27
C PRO A 127 -20.66 -15.70 16.32
N THR A 128 -19.84 -15.56 17.35
CA THR A 128 -18.90 -16.58 17.86
C THR A 128 -19.59 -17.90 18.14
#